data_AF-A0A356ZB56-F1
#
_entry.id   AF-A0A356ZB56-F1
#
_cell.length_a   1.000
_cell.length_b   1.000
_cell.length_c   1.000
_cell.angle_alpha   90.00
_cell.angle_beta   90.00
_cell.angle_gamma   90.00
#
_symmetry.space_group_name_H-M   'P 1'
#
loop_
_entity.id
_entity.type
_entity.pdbx_description
1 polymer ?
#
loop_
_entity_poly.entity_id
_entity_poly.type
_entity_poly.pdbx_seq_one_letter_code
_entity_poly.pdbx_strand_id
1 'polypeptide(L)'
;MRKRLAATLLLIVLMLSLGGCKLDTAALLHPDQKDKSGMVRVMIYFSDGKTLTGYVENLGMAESSKVYTGGSSVNYFYDRNGKIIGCFNYHNVLYMKILPEKENI
;
A
#
# COMPACT_ATOMS: atom_id res chain seq x y z
N MET A 1 25.83 30.66 33.71
CA MET A 1 25.85 29.49 32.80
C MET A 1 24.47 28.94 32.45
N ARG A 2 23.56 28.72 33.41
CA ARG A 2 22.22 28.15 33.16
C ARG A 2 21.37 28.91 32.12
N LYS A 3 21.37 30.26 32.17
CA LYS A 3 20.65 31.10 31.19
C LYS A 3 21.21 31.01 29.77
N ARG A 4 22.53 30.80 29.64
CA ARG A 4 23.20 30.63 28.33
C ARG A 4 22.87 29.26 27.74
N LEU A 5 22.90 28.21 28.55
CA LEU A 5 22.47 26.86 28.15
C LEU A 5 21.01 26.82 27.70
N ALA A 6 20.11 27.48 28.44
CA ALA A 6 18.71 27.56 28.07
C ALA A 6 18.51 28.29 26.73
N ALA A 7 19.25 29.38 26.48
CA ALA A 7 19.20 30.10 25.22
C ALA A 7 19.74 29.27 24.04
N THR A 8 20.82 28.52 24.25
CA THR A 8 21.37 27.63 23.21
C THR A 8 20.39 26.51 22.87
N LEU A 9 19.74 25.91 23.86
CA LEU A 9 18.74 24.86 23.64
C LEU A 9 17.52 25.38 22.85
N LEU A 10 17.06 26.59 23.19
CA LEU A 10 15.96 27.25 22.49
C LEU A 10 16.30 27.51 21.01
N LEU A 11 17.54 27.94 20.73
CA LEU A 11 18.02 28.19 19.37
C LEU A 11 18.03 26.91 18.51
N ILE A 12 18.42 25.78 19.10
CA ILE A 12 18.46 24.47 18.43
C ILE A 12 17.04 24.00 18.08
N VAL A 13 16.08 24.16 19.00
CA VAL A 13 14.67 23.82 18.76
C VAL A 13 14.07 24.70 17.65
N LEU A 14 14.40 25.99 17.63
CA LEU A 14 13.92 26.91 16.59
C LEU A 14 14.48 26.53 15.21
N MET A 15 15.77 26.18 15.13
CA MET A 15 16.40 25.68 13.89
C MET A 15 15.76 24.38 13.39
N LEU A 16 15.40 23.47 14.28
CA LEU A 16 14.70 22.23 13.94
C LEU A 16 13.27 22.48 13.42
N SER A 17 12.58 23.51 13.92
CA SER A 17 11.23 23.87 13.45
C SER A 17 11.19 24.56 12.08
N LEU A 18 12.30 25.21 11.67
CA LEU A 18 12.42 25.86 10.36
C LEU A 18 12.83 24.87 9.25
N GLY A 19 13.47 23.76 9.63
CA GLY A 19 13.66 22.63 8.73
C GLY A 19 12.31 21.96 8.52
N GLY A 20 11.75 22.07 7.32
CA GLY A 20 10.50 21.40 6.90
C GLY A 20 10.60 19.88 6.84
N CYS A 21 11.13 19.25 7.89
CA CYS A 21 11.02 17.84 8.14
C CYS A 21 9.53 17.52 8.26
N LYS A 22 8.94 17.08 7.16
CA LYS A 22 7.76 16.22 7.16
C LYS A 22 8.16 14.91 7.85
N LEU A 23 8.34 14.97 9.16
CA LEU A 23 8.36 13.78 9.99
C LEU A 23 6.93 13.27 9.94
N ASP A 24 6.74 12.25 9.12
CA ASP A 24 5.51 11.48 9.09
C ASP A 24 5.42 10.70 10.41
N THR A 25 4.98 11.39 11.45
CA THR A 25 4.85 10.84 12.81
C THR A 25 3.83 9.71 12.86
N ALA A 26 2.92 9.64 11.87
CA ALA A 26 1.99 8.53 11.72
C ALA A 26 2.73 7.21 11.41
N ALA A 27 3.77 7.26 10.56
CA ALA A 27 4.59 6.09 10.22
C ALA A 27 5.44 5.57 11.39
N LEU A 28 5.76 6.43 12.36
CA LEU A 28 6.57 6.07 13.53
C LEU A 28 5.74 5.56 14.72
N LEU A 29 4.53 6.09 14.89
CA LEU A 29 3.64 5.73 16.01
C LEU A 29 2.78 4.48 15.71
N HIS A 30 2.54 4.19 14.45
CA HIS A 30 1.76 3.02 14.03
C HIS A 30 2.44 2.29 12.87
N PRO A 31 3.54 1.54 13.12
CA PRO A 31 4.20 0.76 12.07
C PRO A 31 3.25 -0.28 11.42
N ASP A 32 2.23 -0.74 12.16
CA ASP A 32 1.17 -1.63 11.68
C ASP A 32 -0.02 -0.93 11.00
N GLN A 33 -0.08 0.42 11.02
CA GLN A 33 -0.96 1.19 10.12
C GLN A 33 -0.23 1.52 8.81
N LYS A 34 0.58 0.58 8.31
CA LYS A 34 0.77 0.52 6.87
C LYS A 34 -0.57 0.08 6.29
N ASP A 35 -1.33 1.11 5.98
CA ASP A 35 -2.71 1.11 5.57
C ASP A 35 -3.08 -0.18 4.80
N LYS A 36 -4.05 -0.95 5.33
CA LYS A 36 -4.68 -2.06 4.60
C LYS A 36 -5.26 -1.60 3.25
N SER A 37 -5.32 -0.28 3.01
CA SER A 37 -5.44 0.41 1.71
C SER A 37 -4.55 -0.13 0.58
N GLY A 38 -3.49 -0.88 0.90
CA GLY A 38 -2.67 -1.56 -0.08
C GLY A 38 -3.28 -2.80 -0.73
N MET A 39 -4.42 -3.35 -0.30
CA MET A 39 -5.03 -4.53 -0.93
C MET A 39 -6.46 -4.28 -1.40
N VAL A 40 -6.78 -4.69 -2.62
CA VAL A 40 -8.08 -4.48 -3.25
C VAL A 40 -8.79 -5.81 -3.42
N ARG A 41 -10.04 -5.92 -2.95
CA ARG A 41 -10.88 -7.08 -3.20
C ARG A 41 -11.30 -7.09 -4.67
N VAL A 42 -10.97 -8.16 -5.39
CA VAL A 42 -11.27 -8.30 -6.81
C VAL A 42 -11.86 -9.66 -7.13
N MET A 43 -12.63 -9.70 -8.21
CA MET A 43 -12.92 -10.92 -8.95
C MET A 43 -12.11 -10.89 -10.25
N ILE A 44 -11.22 -11.88 -10.41
CA ILE A 44 -10.38 -12.07 -11.57
C ILE A 44 -11.12 -12.95 -12.57
N TYR A 45 -11.15 -12.55 -13.83
CA TYR A 45 -11.68 -13.32 -14.94
C TYR A 45 -10.54 -13.80 -15.82
N PHE A 46 -10.43 -15.12 -16.01
CA PHE A 46 -9.38 -15.74 -16.81
C PHE A 46 -9.82 -16.03 -18.24
N SER A 47 -8.86 -16.16 -19.15
CA SER A 47 -9.07 -16.44 -20.57
C SER A 47 -9.70 -17.82 -20.83
N ASP A 48 -9.57 -18.74 -19.88
CA ASP A 48 -10.21 -20.06 -19.90
C ASP A 48 -11.65 -20.05 -19.34
N GLY A 49 -12.20 -18.87 -19.05
CA GLY A 49 -13.55 -18.70 -18.52
C GLY A 49 -13.68 -18.93 -17.01
N LYS A 50 -12.60 -19.29 -16.30
CA LYS A 50 -12.62 -19.42 -14.84
C LYS A 50 -12.64 -18.05 -14.16
N THR A 51 -13.14 -18.04 -12.93
CA THR A 51 -13.11 -16.86 -12.07
C THR A 51 -12.50 -17.16 -10.71
N LEU A 52 -11.92 -16.14 -10.09
CA LEU A 52 -11.34 -16.22 -8.76
C LEU A 52 -11.62 -14.95 -7.99
N THR A 53 -12.14 -15.08 -6.76
CA THR A 53 -12.39 -13.94 -5.87
C THR A 53 -11.38 -13.93 -4.73
N GLY A 54 -10.73 -12.80 -4.51
CA GLY A 54 -9.72 -12.65 -3.46
C GLY A 54 -9.28 -11.20 -3.30
N TYR A 55 -8.17 -11.01 -2.58
CA TYR A 55 -7.52 -9.72 -2.45
C TYR A 55 -6.24 -9.74 -3.29
N VAL A 56 -5.94 -8.65 -3.98
CA VAL A 56 -4.66 -8.44 -4.66
C VAL A 56 -4.00 -7.23 -4.04
N GLU A 57 -2.68 -7.21 -3.95
CA GLU A 57 -1.97 -5.96 -3.67
C GLU A 57 -2.37 -4.96 -4.75
N ASN A 58 -2.70 -3.73 -4.33
CA ASN A 58 -2.94 -2.60 -5.19
C ASN A 58 -1.74 -2.53 -6.12
N LEU A 59 -1.97 -2.86 -7.39
CA LEU A 59 -0.93 -3.19 -8.38
C LEU A 59 -0.12 -1.96 -8.80
N GLY A 60 0.00 -0.94 -7.94
CA GLY A 60 0.62 0.32 -8.29
C GLY A 60 -0.05 0.88 -9.53
N MET A 61 -1.39 0.93 -9.55
CA MET A 61 -2.11 1.77 -10.51
C MET A 61 -1.85 3.23 -10.13
N ALA A 62 -0.60 3.65 -10.31
CA ALA A 62 -0.22 5.04 -10.30
C ALA A 62 -1.00 5.73 -11.40
N GLU A 63 -1.39 6.99 -11.17
CA GLU A 63 -2.13 7.86 -12.10
C GLU A 63 -1.44 8.09 -13.46
N SER A 64 -0.30 7.44 -13.71
CA SER A 64 0.28 7.26 -15.03
C SER A 64 0.47 5.76 -15.30
N SER A 65 -0.26 5.29 -16.30
CA SER A 65 -0.30 3.95 -16.88
C SER A 65 1.08 3.41 -17.28
N LYS A 66 1.88 2.96 -16.31
CA LYS A 66 3.08 2.14 -16.56
C LYS A 66 2.66 0.68 -16.72
N VAL A 67 2.63 0.23 -17.97
CA VAL A 67 2.52 -1.19 -18.30
C VAL A 67 3.88 -1.84 -18.03
N TYR A 68 3.95 -2.70 -17.02
CA TYR A 68 5.13 -3.54 -16.78
C TYR A 68 5.04 -4.77 -17.69
N THR A 69 5.72 -4.74 -18.83
CA THR A 69 6.00 -5.95 -19.62
C THR A 69 7.32 -6.56 -19.13
N GLY A 70 7.29 -7.83 -18.72
CA GLY A 70 8.51 -8.57 -18.31
C GLY A 70 8.70 -8.82 -16.80
N GLY A 71 7.69 -8.59 -15.97
CA GLY A 71 7.69 -9.01 -14.55
C GLY A 71 7.42 -10.51 -14.35
N SER A 72 7.64 -11.00 -13.12
CA SER A 72 7.36 -12.38 -12.70
C SER A 72 5.98 -12.83 -13.20
N SER A 73 5.94 -13.98 -13.90
CA SER A 73 4.71 -14.63 -14.36
C SER A 73 3.83 -15.13 -13.21
N VAL A 74 4.31 -15.05 -11.97
CA VAL A 74 3.62 -15.49 -10.75
C VAL A 74 3.20 -14.27 -9.95
N ASN A 75 1.89 -14.04 -9.89
CA ASN A 75 1.22 -13.01 -9.08
C ASN A 75 0.48 -13.69 -7.94
N TYR A 76 0.41 -13.07 -6.77
CA TYR A 76 -0.25 -13.66 -5.61
C TYR A 76 -1.65 -13.07 -5.41
N PHE A 77 -2.52 -13.87 -4.83
CA PHE A 77 -3.76 -13.38 -4.25
C PHE A 77 -3.86 -13.83 -2.80
N TYR A 78 -4.52 -12.98 -2.04
CA TYR A 78 -4.50 -12.98 -0.59
C TYR A 78 -5.91 -13.17 -0.03
N ASP A 79 -5.97 -13.67 1.20
CA ASP A 79 -7.19 -13.57 2.01
C ASP A 79 -7.33 -12.15 2.60
N ARG A 80 -8.42 -11.91 3.34
CA ARG A 80 -8.69 -10.63 4.00
C ARG A 80 -7.61 -10.19 4.99
N ASN A 81 -6.82 -11.13 5.51
CA ASN A 81 -5.77 -10.87 6.48
C ASN A 81 -4.41 -10.67 5.81
N GLY A 82 -4.34 -10.69 4.48
CA GLY A 82 -3.09 -10.57 3.72
C GLY A 82 -2.28 -11.86 3.67
N LYS A 83 -2.86 -13.02 4.02
CA LYS A 83 -2.20 -14.32 3.83
C LYS A 83 -2.30 -14.74 2.38
N ILE A 84 -1.18 -15.15 1.78
CA ILE A 84 -1.18 -15.76 0.43
C ILE A 84 -2.03 -17.02 0.46
N ILE A 85 -3.05 -17.07 -0.40
CA ILE A 85 -3.91 -18.24 -0.58
C ILE A 85 -3.76 -18.86 -1.98
N GLY A 86 -2.98 -18.23 -2.85
CA GLY A 86 -2.50 -18.85 -4.08
C GLY A 86 -1.79 -17.87 -4.99
N CYS A 87 -1.50 -18.33 -6.20
CA CYS A 87 -0.90 -17.51 -7.24
C CYS A 87 -1.60 -17.71 -8.60
N PHE A 88 -1.48 -16.71 -9.47
CA PHE A 88 -2.02 -16.70 -10.82
C PHE A 88 -1.03 -16.08 -11.80
N ASN A 89 -1.17 -16.43 -13.07
CA ASN A 89 -0.40 -15.81 -14.14
C ASN A 89 -1.21 -14.67 -14.77
N TYR A 90 -0.65 -13.46 -14.74
CA TYR A 90 -1.30 -12.26 -15.29
C TYR A 90 -1.59 -12.39 -16.79
N HIS A 91 -0.79 -13.16 -17.52
CA HIS A 91 -1.01 -13.43 -18.95
C HIS A 91 -2.35 -14.11 -19.23
N ASN A 92 -2.87 -14.88 -18.26
CA ASN A 92 -4.14 -15.59 -18.40
C ASN A 92 -5.33 -14.74 -17.91
N VAL A 93 -5.11 -13.53 -17.39
CA VAL A 93 -6.17 -12.66 -16.89
C VAL A 93 -6.75 -11.85 -18.05
N LEU A 94 -8.08 -11.92 -18.25
CA LEU A 94 -8.80 -11.05 -19.17
C LEU A 94 -9.02 -9.68 -18.56
N TYR A 95 -9.60 -9.63 -17.35
CA TYR A 95 -9.81 -8.42 -16.58
C TYR A 95 -10.05 -8.73 -15.11
N MET A 96 -9.95 -7.70 -14.27
CA MET A 96 -10.30 -7.77 -12.85
C MET A 96 -11.45 -6.80 -12.55
N LYS A 97 -12.46 -7.26 -11.82
CA LYS A 97 -13.56 -6.43 -11.33
C LYS A 97 -13.32 -6.14 -9.85
N ILE A 98 -13.20 -4.86 -9.49
CA ILE A 98 -13.15 -4.44 -8.09
C ILE A 98 -14.51 -4.72 -7.44
N LEU A 99 -14.48 -5.36 -6.28
CA LEU A 99 -15.65 -5.66 -5.48
C LEU A 99 -15.68 -4.74 -4.25
N PRO A 100 -16.87 -4.35 -3.77
CA PRO A 100 -16.98 -3.65 -2.50
C PRO A 100 -16.46 -4.52 -1.35
N GLU A 101 -15.87 -3.87 -0.35
CA GLU A 101 -15.27 -4.52 0.82
C GLU A 101 -16.32 -5.17 1.73
N LYS A 102 -17.54 -4.63 1.71
CA LYS A 102 -18.74 -5.15 2.37
C LYS A 102 -19.85 -5.32 1.34
N GLU A 103 -20.47 -6.48 1.35
CA GLU A 103 -21.80 -6.65 0.76
C GLU A 103 -22.75 -5.86 1.68
N ASN A 104 -23.32 -4.76 1.19
CA ASN A 104 -24.37 -4.06 1.92
C ASN A 104 -25.58 -4.99 1.97
N ILE A 105 -25.73 -5.70 3.09
CA ILE A 105 -26.96 -6.37 3.49
C ILE A 105 -27.74 -5.39 4.36
#